data_AF-A0A9J6C3Y4-F1
#
_entry.id   AF-A0A9J6C3Y4-F1
#
_cell.length_a   1.000
_cell.length_b   1.000
_cell.length_c   1.000
_cell.angle_alpha   90.00
_cell.angle_beta   90.00
_cell.angle_gamma   90.00
#
_symmetry.space_group_name_H-M   'P 1'
#
loop_
_entity.id
_entity.type
_entity.pdbx_description
1 polymer ?
#
loop_
_entity_poly.entity_id
_entity_poly.type
_entity_poly.pdbx_seq_one_letter_code
_entity_poly.pdbx_strand_id
1 'polypeptide(L)'
;MNIILIISIIVPIIYFAVTSKPCVVYRYEESTVLTTTPTTTITSEPDDLIISRDEWDADPPKFEIPALAGPVKRIMIAQTGGDSCDNEVNCKKLVKEIQTENSDLDDIPYNFLIGGDGKVYEGRGFEFQGEHTANLYGTEFNSIGICIAFIGNYKTKKPSESELKAFELFFEYYSEKLTKDYIILSQDDLIFNKVKAQTLNDAIKNLPNFKSLTKVYRREEYEALPPVGTLKKFDRLIDWVIVSQIPNECNNTVDCFDIVNELQMENEELCDISFNFIIGGDGIIIEGRGWDTAAAAYFDHFNSFNSRSISIGVIVYNEEEVYTNSIFDSLKSLLKDAKILGKLPENFKINGLQDFNLMGPTNALMDKIKEMKEYEKIENEEKCRVSTTSTSTTTIDDAEEITTLNE
;
A
#
# COMPACT_ATOMS: atom_id res chain seq x y z
N MET A 1 -65.97 -14.03 29.91
CA MET A 1 -66.17 -13.94 31.36
C MET A 1 -64.80 -13.62 31.97
N ASN A 2 -64.70 -12.45 32.63
CA ASN A 2 -63.57 -11.84 33.38
C ASN A 2 -62.31 -11.46 32.58
N ILE A 3 -61.95 -10.20 32.31
CA ILE A 3 -61.82 -8.94 33.09
C ILE A 3 -60.59 -8.92 34.05
N ILE A 4 -59.57 -8.19 33.55
CA ILE A 4 -58.64 -7.24 34.21
C ILE A 4 -57.67 -7.75 35.29
N LEU A 5 -56.37 -7.62 34.98
CA LEU A 5 -55.44 -6.83 35.81
C LEU A 5 -54.26 -6.31 34.97
N ILE A 6 -54.34 -5.03 34.62
CA ILE A 6 -53.23 -4.15 34.26
C ILE A 6 -52.74 -3.53 35.57
N ILE A 7 -51.42 -3.48 35.79
CA ILE A 7 -50.69 -2.29 36.30
C ILE A 7 -49.18 -2.62 36.36
N SER A 8 -48.43 -1.80 35.63
CA SER A 8 -47.08 -1.27 35.86
C SER A 8 -45.94 -2.19 36.30
N ILE A 9 -44.90 -2.26 35.48
CA ILE A 9 -43.58 -1.67 35.81
C ILE A 9 -42.95 -1.13 34.52
N ILE A 10 -42.57 0.13 34.60
CA ILE A 10 -41.90 1.00 33.64
C ILE A 10 -40.38 0.71 33.72
N VAL A 11 -39.75 0.44 32.56
CA VAL A 11 -38.41 0.89 32.05
C VAL A 11 -37.19 0.74 33.00
N PRO A 12 -35.99 0.23 32.58
CA PRO A 12 -35.27 0.65 31.34
C PRO A 12 -34.69 -0.51 30.51
N ILE A 13 -34.70 -0.52 29.16
CA ILE A 13 -34.00 0.39 28.21
C ILE A 13 -32.83 1.09 28.86
N ILE A 14 -31.71 0.39 29.06
CA ILE A 14 -30.31 0.86 29.09
C ILE A 14 -29.47 -0.40 29.38
N TYR A 15 -28.87 -1.02 28.36
CA TYR A 15 -27.51 -1.58 28.43
C TYR A 15 -27.07 -2.15 27.06
N PHE A 16 -27.07 -1.32 26.02
CA PHE A 16 -26.14 -1.48 24.90
C PHE A 16 -25.51 -0.12 24.63
N ALA A 17 -24.79 0.37 25.64
CA ALA A 17 -23.73 1.32 25.42
C ALA A 17 -22.45 0.48 25.26
N VAL A 18 -22.10 0.16 24.01
CA VAL A 18 -20.72 -0.23 23.70
C VAL A 18 -19.90 1.01 24.02
N THR A 19 -19.22 0.97 25.16
CA THR A 19 -18.27 2.00 25.57
C THR A 19 -17.11 1.94 24.59
N SER A 20 -17.16 2.74 23.53
CA SER A 20 -15.98 3.18 22.81
C SER A 20 -15.08 3.86 23.84
N LYS A 21 -13.96 3.22 24.18
CA LYS A 21 -12.92 3.86 24.98
C LYS A 21 -12.33 4.97 24.10
N PRO A 22 -12.40 6.25 24.49
CA PRO A 22 -11.71 7.30 23.75
C PRO A 22 -10.20 7.17 24.03
N CYS A 23 -9.40 7.07 22.96
CA CYS A 23 -7.96 7.24 23.08
C CYS A 23 -7.64 8.70 23.40
N VAL A 24 -6.78 8.87 24.42
CA VAL A 24 -6.32 10.15 24.96
C VAL A 24 -5.33 10.78 23.97
N VAL A 25 -5.62 11.99 23.52
CA VAL A 25 -4.73 12.85 22.72
C VAL A 25 -3.84 13.66 23.66
N TYR A 26 -2.52 13.60 23.48
CA TYR A 26 -1.58 14.48 24.18
C TYR A 26 -1.48 15.82 23.43
N ARG A 27 -1.82 16.92 24.11
CA ARG A 27 -1.56 18.31 23.68
C ARG A 27 -0.07 18.64 23.89
N TYR A 28 0.54 19.32 22.92
CA TYR A 28 1.72 20.16 23.11
C TYR A 28 1.40 21.59 22.68
N GLU A 29 1.83 22.57 23.48
CA GLU A 29 1.56 24.00 23.34
C GLU A 29 2.53 24.71 22.37
N GLU A 30 2.05 25.83 21.81
CA GLU A 30 2.65 26.72 20.82
C GLU A 30 3.99 27.38 21.20
N SER A 31 4.75 27.80 20.18
CA SER A 31 5.56 29.02 20.25
C SER A 31 5.49 29.82 18.95
N THR A 32 5.12 31.10 19.08
CA THR A 32 4.99 32.15 18.06
C THR A 32 6.32 32.83 17.71
N VAL A 33 6.56 33.22 16.45
CA VAL A 33 7.29 34.49 16.11
C VAL A 33 6.78 35.09 14.80
N LEU A 34 6.75 36.43 14.78
CA LEU A 34 6.18 37.35 13.81
C LEU A 34 6.90 37.53 12.46
N THR A 35 6.05 37.98 11.54
CA THR A 35 6.16 38.66 10.23
C THR A 35 7.32 39.63 10.02
N THR A 36 7.83 39.70 8.77
CA THR A 36 7.97 40.94 7.97
C THR A 36 8.15 40.65 6.47
N THR A 37 7.43 41.41 5.63
CA THR A 37 7.69 41.76 4.21
C THR A 37 7.88 43.29 4.12
N PRO A 38 8.18 43.93 2.97
CA PRO A 38 8.61 43.45 1.64
C PRO A 38 9.87 44.19 1.09
N THR A 39 10.33 43.86 -0.12
CA THR A 39 10.33 44.81 -1.26
C THR A 39 10.98 44.19 -2.51
N THR A 40 10.20 44.30 -3.57
CA THR A 40 10.36 43.91 -4.97
C THR A 40 11.57 44.50 -5.69
N THR A 41 12.21 43.70 -6.56
CA THR A 41 12.77 44.21 -7.82
C THR A 41 12.66 43.14 -8.91
N ILE A 42 12.14 43.59 -10.06
CA ILE A 42 11.66 42.79 -11.19
C ILE A 42 12.83 42.22 -11.99
N THR A 43 12.92 40.89 -12.03
CA THR A 43 13.51 40.10 -13.11
C THR A 43 12.61 38.88 -13.25
N SER A 44 12.13 38.57 -14.46
CA SER A 44 11.23 37.44 -14.71
C SER A 44 11.87 36.13 -14.23
N GLU A 45 11.44 35.64 -13.06
CA GLU A 45 11.97 34.51 -12.31
C GLU A 45 10.83 33.60 -11.78
N PRO A 46 11.15 32.35 -11.34
CA PRO A 46 10.26 31.27 -10.85
C PRO A 46 9.05 31.57 -9.94
N ASP A 47 8.84 32.80 -9.49
CA ASP A 47 7.73 33.18 -8.60
C ASP A 47 6.34 33.08 -9.26
N ASP A 48 6.24 33.03 -10.59
CA ASP A 48 4.95 32.89 -11.30
C ASP A 48 4.61 31.41 -11.65
N LEU A 49 5.48 30.47 -11.28
CA LEU A 49 5.28 29.05 -11.56
C LEU A 49 4.28 28.41 -10.60
N ILE A 50 4.36 28.75 -9.31
CA ILE A 50 3.58 28.13 -8.25
C ILE A 50 2.41 29.05 -7.89
N ILE A 51 1.19 28.52 -7.97
CA ILE A 51 -0.02 29.14 -7.43
C ILE A 51 -0.31 28.50 -6.08
N SER A 52 -0.12 29.27 -5.01
CA SER A 52 -0.38 28.83 -3.64
C SER A 52 -1.85 28.57 -3.38
N ARG A 53 -2.15 27.86 -2.29
CA ARG A 53 -3.53 27.60 -1.83
C ARG A 53 -4.41 28.85 -1.75
N ASP A 54 -3.88 29.93 -1.18
CA ASP A 54 -4.62 31.18 -1.03
C ASP A 54 -4.94 31.82 -2.39
N GLU A 55 -4.05 31.70 -3.37
CA GLU A 55 -4.22 32.32 -4.70
C GLU A 55 -5.28 31.66 -5.58
N TRP A 56 -5.62 30.39 -5.34
CA TRP A 56 -6.72 29.68 -6.00
C TRP A 56 -7.98 29.56 -5.14
N ASP A 57 -8.04 30.30 -4.03
CA ASP A 57 -9.18 30.32 -3.09
C ASP A 57 -9.46 28.95 -2.46
N ALA A 58 -8.42 28.22 -2.02
CA ALA A 58 -8.57 26.92 -1.37
C ALA A 58 -9.43 26.97 -0.10
N ASP A 59 -10.29 25.98 0.08
CA ASP A 59 -10.88 25.76 1.41
C ASP A 59 -9.80 25.20 2.35
N PRO A 60 -9.87 25.50 3.66
CA PRO A 60 -9.02 24.83 4.64
C PRO A 60 -9.35 23.32 4.68
N PRO A 61 -8.36 22.46 5.02
CA PRO A 61 -8.62 21.05 5.28
C PRO A 61 -9.71 20.87 6.34
N LYS A 62 -10.57 19.86 6.17
CA LYS A 62 -11.66 19.55 7.11
C LYS A 62 -11.13 18.99 8.43
N PHE A 63 -10.05 18.22 8.34
CA PHE A 63 -9.38 17.57 9.45
C PHE A 63 -7.86 17.68 9.29
N GLU A 64 -7.14 17.28 10.34
CA GLU A 64 -5.68 17.23 10.33
C GLU A 64 -5.19 16.21 9.29
N ILE A 65 -4.41 16.67 8.32
CA ILE A 65 -3.83 15.79 7.30
C ILE A 65 -2.56 15.14 7.87
N PRO A 66 -2.38 13.82 7.74
CA PRO A 66 -1.17 13.15 8.19
C PRO A 66 0.10 13.76 7.58
N ALA A 67 1.12 13.98 8.41
CA ALA A 67 2.40 14.51 7.96
C ALA A 67 3.13 13.53 7.02
N LEU A 68 3.83 14.07 6.04
CA LEU A 68 4.75 13.34 5.16
C LEU A 68 6.20 13.64 5.58
N ALA A 69 6.99 12.59 5.79
CA ALA A 69 8.40 12.75 6.14
C ALA A 69 9.20 13.26 4.93
N GLY A 70 9.96 14.35 5.15
CA GLY A 70 10.89 14.91 4.17
C GLY A 70 12.35 14.53 4.45
N PRO A 71 13.26 14.75 3.47
CA PRO A 71 13.00 15.13 2.08
C PRO A 71 12.32 14.01 1.28
N VAL A 72 11.53 14.38 0.26
CA VAL A 72 10.68 13.44 -0.48
C VAL A 72 11.52 12.62 -1.47
N LYS A 73 11.33 11.30 -1.42
CA LYS A 73 12.02 10.34 -2.30
C LYS A 73 11.15 9.83 -3.44
N ARG A 74 9.82 9.84 -3.32
CA ARG A 74 8.90 9.27 -4.31
C ARG A 74 7.89 10.28 -4.76
N ILE A 75 7.70 10.36 -6.08
CA ILE A 75 6.79 11.28 -6.73
C ILE A 75 5.91 10.46 -7.67
N MET A 76 4.61 10.54 -7.45
CA MET A 76 3.61 9.79 -8.20
C MET A 76 2.95 10.74 -9.18
N ILE A 77 2.91 10.34 -10.45
CA ILE A 77 2.30 11.13 -11.51
C ILE A 77 0.93 10.56 -11.82
N ALA A 78 -0.08 11.41 -11.72
CA ALA A 78 -1.46 11.09 -11.95
C ALA A 78 -2.08 12.03 -12.99
N GLN A 79 -3.30 11.70 -13.39
CA GLN A 79 -4.21 12.62 -14.08
C GLN A 79 -5.43 12.87 -13.20
N THR A 80 -6.11 14.00 -13.37
CA THR A 80 -7.41 14.24 -12.73
C THR A 80 -8.55 13.50 -13.43
N GLY A 81 -8.38 13.15 -14.72
CA GLY A 81 -9.31 12.34 -15.51
C GLY A 81 -10.52 13.10 -16.08
N GLY A 82 -10.68 14.37 -15.73
CA GLY A 82 -11.80 15.22 -16.12
C GLY A 82 -11.43 16.28 -17.17
N ASP A 83 -12.05 17.46 -17.02
CA ASP A 83 -11.82 18.62 -17.88
C ASP A 83 -10.36 19.11 -17.78
N SER A 84 -9.93 19.82 -18.83
CA SER A 84 -8.66 20.55 -18.86
C SER A 84 -8.92 22.05 -18.78
N CYS A 85 -7.90 22.80 -18.39
CA CYS A 85 -7.89 24.26 -18.38
C CYS A 85 -6.66 24.77 -19.15
N ASP A 86 -6.71 26.00 -19.68
CA ASP A 86 -5.66 26.57 -20.54
C ASP A 86 -5.26 28.00 -20.17
N ASN A 87 -5.86 28.56 -19.12
CA ASN A 87 -5.53 29.85 -18.54
C ASN A 87 -5.76 29.83 -17.04
N GLU A 88 -5.07 30.71 -16.32
CA GLU A 88 -5.04 30.73 -14.86
C GLU A 88 -6.43 30.83 -14.22
N VAL A 89 -7.33 31.67 -14.75
CA VAL A 89 -8.68 31.85 -14.19
C VAL A 89 -9.46 30.53 -14.23
N ASN A 90 -9.43 29.85 -15.38
CA ASN A 90 -10.11 28.57 -15.55
C ASN A 90 -9.43 27.45 -14.74
N CYS A 91 -8.09 27.46 -14.65
CA CYS A 91 -7.36 26.47 -13.89
C CYS A 91 -7.59 26.61 -12.39
N LYS A 92 -7.58 27.83 -11.82
CA LYS A 92 -7.98 28.10 -10.43
C LYS A 92 -9.38 27.58 -10.13
N LYS A 93 -10.35 27.90 -11.01
CA LYS A 93 -11.73 27.40 -10.88
C LYS A 93 -11.79 25.87 -10.88
N LEU A 94 -11.06 25.23 -11.78
CA LEU A 94 -11.09 23.77 -11.90
C LEU A 94 -10.39 23.06 -10.73
N VAL A 95 -9.29 23.62 -10.20
CA VAL A 95 -8.65 23.12 -8.98
C VAL A 95 -9.62 23.21 -7.79
N LYS A 96 -10.35 24.32 -7.66
CA LYS A 96 -11.40 24.48 -6.65
C LYS A 96 -12.55 23.48 -6.81
N GLU A 97 -12.96 23.21 -8.05
CA GLU A 97 -13.96 22.18 -8.37
C GLU A 97 -13.47 20.80 -7.95
N ILE A 98 -12.22 20.43 -8.27
CA ILE A 98 -11.63 19.16 -7.84
C ILE A 98 -11.62 19.04 -6.31
N GLN A 99 -11.26 20.09 -5.57
CA GLN A 99 -11.35 20.09 -4.10
C GLN A 99 -12.79 19.84 -3.63
N THR A 100 -13.76 20.48 -4.28
CA THR A 100 -15.19 20.40 -3.91
C THR A 100 -15.80 19.03 -4.25
N GLU A 101 -15.47 18.45 -5.40
CA GLU A 101 -15.95 17.14 -5.82
C GLU A 101 -15.44 16.00 -4.93
N ASN A 102 -14.26 16.20 -4.32
CA ASN A 102 -13.68 15.29 -3.33
C ASN A 102 -14.14 15.63 -1.90
N SER A 103 -15.42 15.97 -1.73
CA SER A 103 -15.99 16.38 -0.44
C SER A 103 -16.00 15.29 0.64
N ASP A 104 -15.75 14.04 0.29
CA ASP A 104 -15.61 12.94 1.26
C ASP A 104 -14.19 12.81 1.81
N LEU A 105 -13.21 13.48 1.21
CA LEU A 105 -11.81 13.49 1.65
C LEU A 105 -11.53 14.66 2.60
N ASP A 106 -10.41 14.59 3.33
CA ASP A 106 -10.01 15.67 4.26
C ASP A 106 -9.70 16.98 3.53
N ASP A 107 -9.16 16.87 2.31
CA ASP A 107 -8.83 17.96 1.39
C ASP A 107 -8.65 17.41 -0.03
N ILE A 108 -8.32 18.26 -1.01
CA ILE A 108 -7.94 17.88 -2.38
C ILE A 108 -6.94 16.69 -2.37
N PRO A 109 -7.14 15.63 -3.17
CA PRO A 109 -6.38 14.38 -3.01
C PRO A 109 -4.90 14.48 -3.39
N TYR A 110 -4.50 15.51 -4.12
CA TYR A 110 -3.15 15.65 -4.68
C TYR A 110 -2.29 16.64 -3.89
N ASN A 111 -0.98 16.41 -3.89
CA ASN A 111 -0.03 17.34 -3.28
C ASN A 111 0.15 18.57 -4.17
N PHE A 112 0.23 18.36 -5.48
CA PHE A 112 0.33 19.41 -6.49
C PHE A 112 -0.48 19.04 -7.73
N LEU A 113 -0.91 20.06 -8.48
CA LEU A 113 -1.57 19.89 -9.76
C LEU A 113 -0.89 20.74 -10.84
N ILE A 114 -0.87 20.29 -12.09
CA ILE A 114 -0.32 21.04 -13.23
C ILE A 114 -1.44 21.36 -14.20
N GLY A 115 -1.67 22.65 -14.43
CA GLY A 115 -2.67 23.14 -15.38
C GLY A 115 -2.13 23.25 -16.80
N GLY A 116 -3.04 23.22 -17.79
CA GLY A 116 -2.69 23.43 -19.20
C GLY A 116 -2.16 24.84 -19.50
N ASP A 117 -2.36 25.77 -18.57
CA ASP A 117 -1.76 27.10 -18.54
C ASP A 117 -0.25 27.10 -18.21
N GLY A 118 0.32 25.95 -17.84
CA GLY A 118 1.74 25.81 -17.51
C GLY A 118 2.10 26.27 -16.10
N LYS A 119 1.13 26.30 -15.17
CA LYS A 119 1.36 26.60 -13.76
C LYS A 119 1.18 25.36 -12.88
N VAL A 120 1.82 25.39 -11.70
CA VAL A 120 1.69 24.37 -10.67
C VAL A 120 0.83 24.91 -9.54
N TYR A 121 -0.26 24.23 -9.24
CA TYR A 121 -1.20 24.58 -8.18
C TYR A 121 -0.87 23.76 -6.93
N GLU A 122 -0.63 24.44 -5.82
CA GLU A 122 -0.39 23.80 -4.53
C GLU A 122 -1.68 23.18 -4.01
N GLY A 123 -1.69 21.86 -3.85
CA GLY A 123 -2.74 21.12 -3.15
C GLY A 123 -2.35 20.94 -1.69
N ARG A 124 -2.08 19.69 -1.28
CA ARG A 124 -1.60 19.37 0.08
C ARG A 124 -0.13 19.73 0.33
N GLY A 125 0.64 20.10 -0.69
CA GLY A 125 2.04 20.52 -0.52
C GLY A 125 2.99 19.37 -0.12
N PHE A 126 4.20 19.72 0.35
CA PHE A 126 5.25 18.75 0.71
C PHE A 126 5.14 18.19 2.13
N GLU A 127 4.44 18.88 3.02
CA GLU A 127 4.42 18.56 4.46
C GLU A 127 3.40 17.47 4.80
N PHE A 128 2.49 17.17 3.88
CA PHE A 128 1.32 16.33 4.14
C PHE A 128 1.19 15.19 3.13
N GLN A 129 0.62 14.08 3.59
CA GLN A 129 0.30 12.94 2.74
C GLN A 129 -0.83 13.28 1.77
N GLY A 130 -0.72 12.77 0.55
CA GLY A 130 -1.82 12.79 -0.41
C GLY A 130 -2.99 11.89 0.01
N GLU A 131 -4.05 11.91 -0.78
CA GLU A 131 -5.13 10.91 -0.75
C GLU A 131 -5.52 10.54 -2.17
N HIS A 132 -4.49 10.39 -3.00
CA HIS A 132 -4.57 10.18 -4.44
C HIS A 132 -4.80 8.70 -4.79
N THR A 133 -4.80 7.82 -3.79
CA THR A 133 -5.14 6.40 -3.91
C THR A 133 -6.30 6.09 -2.95
N ALA A 134 -7.49 6.60 -3.26
CA ALA A 134 -8.67 6.53 -2.39
C ALA A 134 -9.49 5.23 -2.54
N ASN A 135 -9.04 4.27 -3.34
CA ASN A 135 -9.68 2.96 -3.43
C ASN A 135 -9.33 2.10 -2.19
N LEU A 136 -10.09 1.01 -1.99
CA LEU A 136 -9.89 0.07 -0.86
C LEU A 136 -8.48 -0.54 -0.83
N TYR A 137 -7.77 -0.51 -1.97
CA TYR A 137 -6.47 -1.15 -2.17
C TYR A 137 -5.51 -0.13 -2.82
N GLY A 138 -4.50 0.34 -2.10
CA GLY A 138 -3.56 1.34 -2.63
C GLY A 138 -3.29 2.52 -1.69
N THR A 139 -4.12 2.73 -0.65
CA THR A 139 -3.93 3.81 0.34
C THR A 139 -2.53 3.86 0.94
N GLU A 140 -1.81 2.74 0.94
CA GLU A 140 -0.42 2.63 1.36
C GLU A 140 0.58 3.44 0.54
N PHE A 141 0.19 3.90 -0.65
CA PHE A 141 1.04 4.73 -1.50
C PHE A 141 0.96 6.22 -1.11
N ASN A 142 -0.11 6.63 -0.42
CA ASN A 142 -0.27 8.00 0.06
C ASN A 142 0.82 8.44 1.05
N SER A 143 1.37 7.49 1.81
CA SER A 143 2.33 7.78 2.89
C SER A 143 3.80 7.69 2.48
N ILE A 144 4.12 7.27 1.25
CA ILE A 144 5.51 7.02 0.82
C ILE A 144 6.09 8.11 -0.07
N GLY A 145 5.30 9.13 -0.43
CA GLY A 145 5.68 10.18 -1.36
C GLY A 145 4.57 11.22 -1.59
N ILE A 146 4.80 12.10 -2.55
CA ILE A 146 3.82 13.09 -3.01
C ILE A 146 3.20 12.67 -4.34
N CYS A 147 2.01 13.17 -4.64
CA CYS A 147 1.38 13.03 -5.95
C CYS A 147 1.24 14.37 -6.67
N ILE A 148 1.66 14.39 -7.95
CA ILE A 148 1.50 15.51 -8.88
C ILE A 148 0.50 15.07 -9.95
N ALA A 149 -0.66 15.73 -10.00
CA ALA A 149 -1.71 15.42 -10.97
C ALA A 149 -1.73 16.42 -12.13
N PHE A 150 -1.71 15.92 -13.36
CA PHE A 150 -1.96 16.74 -14.54
C PHE A 150 -3.48 16.95 -14.68
N ILE A 151 -3.92 18.21 -14.84
CA ILE A 151 -5.34 18.58 -14.92
C ILE A 151 -5.90 18.25 -16.31
N GLY A 152 -6.55 17.09 -16.42
CA GLY A 152 -7.21 16.65 -17.64
C GLY A 152 -7.28 15.14 -17.78
N ASN A 153 -7.67 14.71 -18.98
CA ASN A 153 -7.71 13.31 -19.39
C ASN A 153 -6.68 13.01 -20.49
N TYR A 154 -5.66 12.24 -20.12
CA TYR A 154 -4.54 11.84 -20.97
C TYR A 154 -4.61 10.35 -21.32
N LYS A 155 -5.82 9.82 -21.55
CA LYS A 155 -6.00 8.50 -22.17
C LYS A 155 -5.49 8.50 -23.62
N THR A 156 -5.78 9.56 -24.37
CA THR A 156 -5.44 9.69 -25.79
C THR A 156 -4.84 11.04 -26.17
N LYS A 157 -5.04 12.07 -25.34
CA LYS A 157 -4.50 13.42 -25.53
C LYS A 157 -3.13 13.53 -24.85
N LYS A 158 -2.12 14.01 -25.55
CA LYS A 158 -0.80 14.26 -24.93
C LYS A 158 -0.85 15.51 -24.03
N PRO A 159 -0.06 15.54 -22.94
CA PRO A 159 0.22 16.78 -22.24
C PRO A 159 0.75 17.85 -23.20
N SER A 160 0.37 19.11 -22.99
CA SER A 160 0.89 20.25 -23.72
C SER A 160 2.36 20.49 -23.37
N GLU A 161 3.04 21.25 -24.23
CA GLU A 161 4.42 21.67 -23.96
C GLU A 161 4.52 22.55 -22.70
N SER A 162 3.49 23.35 -22.42
CA SER A 162 3.41 24.17 -21.20
C SER A 162 3.33 23.31 -19.94
N GLU A 163 2.51 22.26 -19.93
CA GLU A 163 2.38 21.33 -18.80
C GLU A 163 3.70 20.59 -18.54
N LEU A 164 4.32 20.05 -19.59
CA LEU A 164 5.61 19.36 -19.46
C LEU A 164 6.71 20.32 -19.02
N LYS A 165 6.68 21.58 -19.47
CA LYS A 165 7.67 22.57 -19.03
C LYS A 165 7.48 22.93 -17.56
N ALA A 166 6.24 23.11 -17.10
CA ALA A 166 5.94 23.34 -15.69
C ALA A 166 6.41 22.16 -14.82
N PHE A 167 6.20 20.94 -15.31
CA PHE A 167 6.67 19.73 -14.65
C PHE A 167 8.18 19.65 -14.52
N GLU A 168 8.94 20.02 -15.55
CA GLU A 168 10.41 20.13 -15.46
C GLU A 168 10.84 21.17 -14.42
N LEU A 169 10.26 22.37 -14.49
CA LEU A 169 10.59 23.48 -13.61
C LEU A 169 10.25 23.19 -12.13
N PHE A 170 9.22 22.37 -11.87
CA PHE A 170 8.87 21.93 -10.53
C PHE A 170 10.06 21.29 -9.80
N PHE A 171 10.82 20.42 -10.48
CA PHE A 171 11.97 19.75 -9.87
C PHE A 171 13.15 20.68 -9.64
N GLU A 172 13.33 21.69 -10.50
CA GLU A 172 14.35 22.73 -10.30
C GLU A 172 14.00 23.58 -9.08
N TYR A 173 12.74 24.03 -9.00
CA TYR A 173 12.22 24.87 -7.92
C TYR A 173 12.27 24.17 -6.55
N TYR A 174 11.85 22.90 -6.49
CA TYR A 174 11.77 22.14 -5.23
C TYR A 174 12.97 21.22 -4.98
N SER A 175 14.11 21.47 -5.62
CA SER A 175 15.30 20.62 -5.51
C SER A 175 15.75 20.34 -4.06
N GLU A 176 15.63 21.32 -3.15
CA GLU A 176 15.97 21.17 -1.72
C GLU A 176 14.92 20.38 -0.90
N LYS A 177 13.71 20.18 -1.44
CA LYS A 177 12.65 19.36 -0.82
C LYS A 177 12.72 17.89 -1.25
N LEU A 178 13.56 17.56 -2.23
CA LEU A 178 13.69 16.23 -2.82
C LEU A 178 15.01 15.56 -2.41
N THR A 179 15.01 14.24 -2.27
CA THR A 179 16.27 13.51 -2.15
C THR A 179 17.01 13.54 -3.50
N LYS A 180 18.34 13.50 -3.50
CA LYS A 180 19.13 13.46 -4.75
C LYS A 180 18.82 12.26 -5.64
N ASP A 181 18.35 11.17 -5.03
CA ASP A 181 17.98 9.90 -5.66
C ASP A 181 16.45 9.74 -5.78
N TYR A 182 15.68 10.82 -5.80
CA TYR A 182 14.23 10.75 -5.92
C TYR A 182 13.82 10.00 -7.20
N ILE A 183 12.68 9.33 -7.13
CA ILE A 183 12.12 8.56 -8.23
C ILE A 183 10.73 9.06 -8.61
N ILE A 184 10.41 8.92 -9.88
CA ILE A 184 9.10 9.23 -10.46
C ILE A 184 8.41 7.91 -10.81
N LEU A 185 7.17 7.76 -10.39
CA LEU A 185 6.32 6.59 -10.61
C LEU A 185 5.04 7.03 -11.32
N SER A 186 4.46 6.17 -12.16
CA SER A 186 3.10 6.37 -12.63
C SER A 186 2.10 5.85 -11.59
N GLN A 187 1.01 6.58 -11.34
CA GLN A 187 -0.10 6.07 -10.55
C GLN A 187 -0.70 4.79 -11.18
N ASP A 188 -0.68 4.65 -12.50
CA ASP A 188 -1.19 3.47 -13.22
C ASP A 188 -0.40 2.19 -12.97
N ASP A 189 0.83 2.32 -12.45
CA ASP A 189 1.68 1.19 -12.02
C ASP A 189 1.36 0.78 -10.57
N LEU A 190 0.76 1.68 -9.78
CA LEU A 190 0.54 1.51 -8.33
C LEU A 190 -0.85 1.03 -7.97
N ILE A 191 -1.87 1.47 -8.70
CA ILE A 191 -3.27 1.16 -8.39
C ILE A 191 -4.05 0.79 -9.63
N PHE A 192 -5.22 0.19 -9.43
CA PHE A 192 -6.15 -0.04 -10.52
C PHE A 192 -6.82 1.27 -10.95
N ASN A 193 -6.48 1.72 -12.15
CA ASN A 193 -7.16 2.82 -12.81
C ASN A 193 -7.99 2.30 -13.99
N LYS A 194 -9.31 2.50 -13.94
CA LYS A 194 -10.22 2.17 -15.06
C LYS A 194 -9.85 2.93 -16.35
N VAL A 195 -9.32 4.14 -16.19
CA VAL A 195 -8.82 4.97 -17.30
C VAL A 195 -7.36 5.29 -17.05
N LYS A 196 -6.48 4.59 -17.76
CA LYS A 196 -5.03 4.83 -17.72
C LYS A 196 -4.65 6.13 -18.42
N ALA A 197 -3.64 6.81 -17.89
CA ALA A 197 -3.05 8.04 -18.43
C ALA A 197 -2.01 7.72 -19.52
N GLN A 198 -2.40 6.92 -20.52
CA GLN A 198 -1.49 6.30 -21.49
C GLN A 198 -0.51 7.31 -22.11
N THR A 199 -1.02 8.43 -22.63
CA THR A 199 -0.19 9.41 -23.33
C THR A 199 0.64 10.28 -22.38
N LEU A 200 0.22 10.44 -21.13
CA LEU A 200 1.03 11.07 -20.08
C LEU A 200 2.19 10.16 -19.67
N ASN A 201 1.91 8.88 -19.42
CA ASN A 201 2.94 7.87 -19.12
C ASN A 201 3.97 7.78 -20.26
N ASP A 202 3.52 7.81 -21.51
CA ASP A 202 4.40 7.82 -22.67
C ASP A 202 5.30 9.06 -22.76
N ALA A 203 4.87 10.20 -22.22
CA ALA A 203 5.66 11.43 -22.19
C ALA A 203 6.73 11.41 -21.10
N ILE A 204 6.46 10.80 -19.94
CA ILE A 204 7.37 10.82 -18.78
C ILE A 204 8.28 9.58 -18.67
N LYS A 205 7.96 8.48 -19.38
CA LYS A 205 8.67 7.19 -19.20
C LYS A 205 10.16 7.20 -19.49
N ASN A 206 10.64 8.19 -20.27
CA ASN A 206 12.04 8.32 -20.64
C ASN A 206 12.83 9.26 -19.71
N LEU A 207 12.19 9.84 -18.68
CA LEU A 207 12.89 10.67 -17.71
C LEU A 207 13.89 9.82 -16.91
N PRO A 208 15.07 10.35 -16.56
CA PRO A 208 16.12 9.58 -15.90
C PRO A 208 15.69 9.03 -14.52
N ASN A 209 14.84 9.77 -13.82
CA ASN A 209 14.33 9.41 -12.50
C ASN A 209 13.05 8.58 -12.56
N PHE A 210 12.47 8.36 -13.75
CA PHE A 210 11.30 7.51 -13.91
C PHE A 210 11.66 6.03 -13.68
N LYS A 211 10.81 5.33 -12.94
CA LYS A 211 10.88 3.89 -12.73
C LYS A 211 9.55 3.28 -13.16
N SER A 212 9.59 2.44 -14.19
CA SER A 212 8.46 1.58 -14.54
C SER A 212 8.44 0.39 -13.60
N LEU A 213 7.29 0.12 -13.00
CA LEU A 213 7.09 -1.07 -12.17
C LEU A 213 6.51 -2.20 -13.01
N THR A 214 6.68 -3.41 -12.50
CA THR A 214 6.12 -4.64 -13.06
C THR A 214 4.61 -4.62 -12.92
N LYS A 215 3.91 -5.12 -13.94
CA LYS A 215 2.45 -5.27 -13.88
C LYS A 215 2.07 -6.26 -12.77
N VAL A 216 1.30 -5.78 -11.81
CA VAL A 216 0.58 -6.57 -10.82
C VAL A 216 -0.90 -6.46 -11.13
N TYR A 217 -1.58 -7.58 -11.33
CA TYR A 217 -3.03 -7.63 -11.44
C TYR A 217 -3.65 -7.35 -10.08
N ARG A 218 -4.36 -6.23 -10.01
CA ARG A 218 -5.01 -5.75 -8.79
C ARG A 218 -6.27 -6.54 -8.50
N ARG A 219 -6.68 -6.53 -7.24
CA ARG A 219 -7.88 -7.25 -6.76
C ARG A 219 -9.13 -6.93 -7.56
N GLU A 220 -9.25 -5.69 -8.00
CA GLU A 220 -10.36 -5.23 -8.85
C GLU A 220 -10.31 -5.82 -10.27
N GLU A 221 -9.13 -6.20 -10.80
CA GLU A 221 -8.98 -6.73 -12.15
C GLU A 221 -9.43 -8.20 -12.29
N TYR A 222 -9.43 -8.96 -11.19
CA TYR A 222 -9.85 -10.36 -11.15
C TYR A 222 -11.09 -10.60 -10.27
N GLU A 223 -11.77 -9.51 -9.89
CA GLU A 223 -13.03 -9.53 -9.13
C GLU A 223 -12.92 -10.24 -7.77
N ALA A 224 -11.78 -10.06 -7.08
CA ALA A 224 -11.55 -10.63 -5.76
C ALA A 224 -12.66 -10.24 -4.77
N LEU A 225 -13.08 -11.18 -3.93
CA LEU A 225 -13.98 -10.84 -2.83
C LEU A 225 -13.29 -9.85 -1.88
N PRO A 226 -13.99 -8.87 -1.29
CA PRO A 226 -13.41 -8.02 -0.28
C PRO A 226 -13.03 -8.85 0.97
N PRO A 227 -11.95 -8.47 1.68
CA PRO A 227 -11.61 -9.11 2.95
C PRO A 227 -12.77 -9.09 3.95
N VAL A 228 -12.96 -10.20 4.66
CA VAL A 228 -13.89 -10.33 5.77
C VAL A 228 -13.26 -9.70 7.01
N GLY A 229 -13.52 -8.40 7.19
CA GLY A 229 -13.03 -7.62 8.33
C GLY A 229 -11.73 -6.86 8.05
N THR A 230 -11.12 -6.33 9.11
CA THR A 230 -9.90 -5.52 8.99
C THR A 230 -8.66 -6.42 8.96
N LEU A 231 -7.92 -6.37 7.85
CA LEU A 231 -6.65 -7.07 7.74
C LEU A 231 -5.62 -6.50 8.71
N LYS A 232 -4.87 -7.39 9.37
CA LYS A 232 -3.80 -7.00 10.28
C LYS A 232 -2.68 -6.35 9.48
N LYS A 233 -2.42 -5.06 9.71
CA LYS A 233 -1.26 -4.35 9.16
C LYS A 233 0.03 -4.81 9.83
N PHE A 234 1.16 -4.66 9.14
CA PHE A 234 2.47 -4.87 9.74
C PHE A 234 2.69 -3.90 10.90
N ASP A 235 3.16 -4.41 12.03
CA ASP A 235 3.48 -3.63 13.24
C ASP A 235 4.99 -3.34 13.38
N ARG A 236 5.78 -3.79 12.39
CA ARG A 236 7.25 -3.75 12.39
C ARG A 236 7.78 -3.82 10.96
N LEU A 237 9.09 -3.60 10.83
CA LEU A 237 9.79 -3.73 9.56
C LEU A 237 9.70 -5.17 9.04
N ILE A 238 9.39 -5.27 7.75
CA ILE A 238 9.40 -6.51 6.99
C ILE A 238 10.85 -6.79 6.61
N ASP A 239 11.36 -7.96 6.93
CA ASP A 239 12.74 -8.35 6.62
C ASP A 239 12.84 -9.68 5.88
N TRP A 240 11.69 -10.33 5.62
CA TRP A 240 11.64 -11.63 4.96
C TRP A 240 10.67 -11.65 3.78
N VAL A 241 11.00 -12.50 2.82
CA VAL A 241 10.12 -12.96 1.76
C VAL A 241 10.05 -14.47 1.84
N ILE A 242 8.83 -15.00 1.88
CA ILE A 242 8.58 -16.42 1.99
C ILE A 242 7.91 -16.89 0.71
N VAL A 243 8.58 -17.76 -0.02
CA VAL A 243 8.08 -18.34 -1.26
C VAL A 243 7.45 -19.70 -0.96
N SER A 244 6.22 -19.87 -1.40
CA SER A 244 5.43 -21.09 -1.22
C SER A 244 4.95 -21.60 -2.58
N GLN A 245 4.73 -22.90 -2.68
CA GLN A 245 4.11 -23.48 -3.87
C GLN A 245 2.60 -23.69 -3.63
N ILE A 246 1.84 -23.45 -4.69
CA ILE A 246 0.43 -23.78 -4.81
C ILE A 246 0.34 -24.91 -5.85
N PRO A 247 -0.04 -26.14 -5.45
CA PRO A 247 -0.06 -27.31 -6.34
C PRO A 247 -1.26 -27.26 -7.29
N ASN A 248 -1.19 -26.40 -8.29
CA ASN A 248 -2.20 -26.21 -9.33
C ASN A 248 -1.51 -25.78 -10.64
N GLU A 249 -2.22 -25.73 -11.75
CA GLU A 249 -1.67 -25.36 -13.06
C GLU A 249 -2.55 -24.29 -13.70
N CYS A 250 -1.93 -23.19 -14.12
CA CYS A 250 -2.56 -22.22 -14.99
C CYS A 250 -1.59 -21.74 -16.06
N ASN A 251 -2.07 -21.73 -17.31
CA ASN A 251 -1.27 -21.38 -18.48
C ASN A 251 -1.77 -20.11 -19.18
N ASN A 252 -2.77 -19.46 -18.60
CA ASN A 252 -3.26 -18.18 -19.04
C ASN A 252 -3.83 -17.39 -17.85
N THR A 253 -4.02 -16.08 -18.08
CA THR A 253 -4.42 -15.15 -17.04
C THR A 253 -5.78 -15.47 -16.41
N VAL A 254 -6.76 -15.93 -17.18
CA VAL A 254 -8.11 -16.22 -16.66
C VAL A 254 -8.07 -17.45 -15.75
N ASP A 255 -7.41 -18.53 -16.19
CA ASP A 255 -7.26 -19.75 -15.36
C ASP A 255 -6.55 -19.43 -14.04
N CYS A 256 -5.51 -18.59 -14.07
CA CYS A 256 -4.82 -18.19 -12.85
C CYS A 256 -5.71 -17.36 -11.91
N PHE A 257 -6.61 -16.53 -12.45
CA PHE A 257 -7.58 -15.78 -11.65
C PHE A 257 -8.59 -16.71 -10.98
N ASP A 258 -9.10 -17.70 -11.71
CA ASP A 258 -10.05 -18.67 -11.17
C ASP A 258 -9.43 -19.44 -9.99
N ILE A 259 -8.19 -19.89 -10.12
CA ILE A 259 -7.45 -20.56 -9.02
C ILE A 259 -7.28 -19.61 -7.82
N VAL A 260 -6.90 -18.36 -8.04
CA VAL A 260 -6.72 -17.39 -6.94
C VAL A 260 -8.04 -17.11 -6.22
N ASN A 261 -9.15 -17.02 -6.94
CA ASN A 261 -10.49 -16.86 -6.37
C ASN A 261 -10.92 -18.12 -5.59
N GLU A 262 -10.66 -19.32 -6.11
CA GLU A 262 -10.90 -20.58 -5.40
C GLU A 262 -10.11 -20.63 -4.09
N LEU A 263 -8.81 -20.32 -4.12
CA LEU A 263 -7.94 -20.27 -2.92
C LEU A 263 -8.44 -19.27 -1.87
N GLN A 264 -9.05 -18.16 -2.30
CA GLN A 264 -9.66 -17.21 -1.38
C GLN A 264 -10.90 -17.81 -0.69
N MET A 265 -11.68 -18.62 -1.40
CA MET A 265 -12.93 -19.22 -0.92
C MET A 265 -12.74 -20.50 -0.09
N GLU A 266 -11.67 -21.25 -0.33
CA GLU A 266 -11.41 -22.53 0.34
C GLU A 266 -11.17 -22.41 1.85
N ASN A 267 -10.82 -21.22 2.34
CA ASN A 267 -10.42 -21.02 3.73
C ASN A 267 -11.38 -20.10 4.49
N GLU A 268 -12.55 -20.63 4.86
CA GLU A 268 -13.59 -19.91 5.60
C GLU A 268 -13.11 -19.34 6.97
N GLU A 269 -12.00 -19.85 7.51
CA GLU A 269 -11.41 -19.35 8.76
C GLU A 269 -10.56 -18.09 8.57
N LEU A 270 -10.17 -17.76 7.33
CA LEU A 270 -9.36 -16.60 7.03
C LEU A 270 -10.18 -15.39 6.61
N CYS A 271 -9.74 -14.20 7.03
CA CYS A 271 -10.32 -12.94 6.58
C CYS A 271 -10.12 -12.70 5.07
N ASP A 272 -9.13 -13.34 4.44
CA ASP A 272 -8.77 -13.17 3.03
C ASP A 272 -7.78 -14.27 2.59
N ILE A 273 -7.45 -14.36 1.30
CA ILE A 273 -6.42 -15.26 0.76
C ILE A 273 -5.11 -15.20 1.55
N SER A 274 -4.43 -16.32 1.78
CA SER A 274 -3.26 -16.39 2.69
C SER A 274 -2.02 -15.61 2.23
N PHE A 275 -1.86 -15.38 0.93
CA PHE A 275 -0.65 -14.82 0.32
C PHE A 275 -0.76 -13.31 0.10
N ASN A 276 0.36 -12.61 0.21
CA ASN A 276 0.44 -11.20 -0.18
C ASN A 276 0.38 -11.06 -1.71
N PHE A 277 1.10 -11.93 -2.42
CA PHE A 277 1.14 -11.99 -3.88
C PHE A 277 1.13 -13.45 -4.35
N ILE A 278 0.63 -13.67 -5.56
CA ILE A 278 0.65 -14.96 -6.23
C ILE A 278 1.28 -14.79 -7.62
N ILE A 279 2.15 -15.71 -8.01
CA ILE A 279 2.74 -15.79 -9.35
C ILE A 279 2.12 -16.99 -10.08
N GLY A 280 1.43 -16.72 -11.19
CA GLY A 280 0.83 -17.73 -12.05
C GLY A 280 1.87 -18.54 -12.84
N GLY A 281 1.47 -19.68 -13.41
CA GLY A 281 2.36 -20.54 -14.21
C GLY A 281 2.91 -19.85 -15.48
N ASP A 282 2.17 -18.89 -16.02
CA ASP A 282 2.58 -18.02 -17.13
C ASP A 282 3.49 -16.85 -16.68
N GLY A 283 3.68 -16.68 -15.37
CA GLY A 283 4.49 -15.62 -14.76
C GLY A 283 3.73 -14.33 -14.46
N ILE A 284 2.41 -14.27 -14.59
CA ILE A 284 1.68 -13.07 -14.12
C ILE A 284 1.78 -12.93 -12.61
N ILE A 285 1.79 -11.68 -12.12
CA ILE A 285 1.75 -11.40 -10.69
C ILE A 285 0.34 -10.91 -10.35
N ILE A 286 -0.26 -11.54 -9.34
CA ILE A 286 -1.61 -11.26 -8.86
C ILE A 286 -1.49 -10.78 -7.41
N GLU A 287 -2.14 -9.67 -7.10
CA GLU A 287 -2.22 -9.15 -5.74
C GLU A 287 -3.16 -10.01 -4.89
N GLY A 288 -2.66 -10.53 -3.77
CA GLY A 288 -3.49 -11.13 -2.73
C GLY A 288 -3.78 -10.08 -1.66
N ARG A 289 -3.18 -10.23 -0.48
CA ARG A 289 -3.33 -9.24 0.61
C ARG A 289 -2.59 -7.92 0.38
N GLY A 290 -1.64 -7.88 -0.56
CA GLY A 290 -0.86 -6.67 -0.88
C GLY A 290 0.33 -6.42 0.05
N TRP A 291 0.92 -5.22 0.00
CA TRP A 291 2.20 -4.91 0.65
C TRP A 291 2.15 -4.62 2.15
N ASP A 292 1.02 -4.15 2.66
CA ASP A 292 0.93 -3.53 4.00
C ASP A 292 0.22 -4.40 5.04
N THR A 293 -0.12 -5.62 4.66
CA THR A 293 -0.90 -6.56 5.46
C THR A 293 -0.11 -7.82 5.73
N ALA A 294 -0.20 -8.33 6.94
CA ALA A 294 0.40 -9.60 7.30
C ALA A 294 -0.25 -10.75 6.50
N ALA A 295 0.59 -11.67 6.03
CA ALA A 295 0.15 -12.96 5.52
C ALA A 295 -0.64 -13.73 6.59
N ALA A 296 -1.41 -14.73 6.18
CA ALA A 296 -2.13 -15.60 7.10
C ALA A 296 -1.78 -17.07 6.88
N ALA A 297 -0.49 -17.40 6.83
CA ALA A 297 -0.08 -18.80 6.79
C ALA A 297 -0.54 -19.52 8.07
N TYR A 298 -1.27 -20.63 7.90
CA TYR A 298 -2.03 -21.35 8.95
C TYR A 298 -1.16 -22.06 10.01
N PHE A 299 0.16 -22.11 9.82
CA PHE A 299 1.01 -22.82 10.76
C PHE A 299 1.22 -21.95 12.01
N ASP A 300 0.70 -22.39 13.17
CA ASP A 300 0.78 -21.67 14.46
C ASP A 300 2.20 -21.16 14.79
N HIS A 301 3.19 -21.93 14.36
CA HIS A 301 4.62 -21.67 14.51
C HIS A 301 5.19 -20.64 13.52
N PHE A 302 4.49 -20.39 12.41
CA PHE A 302 4.81 -19.39 11.39
C PHE A 302 4.12 -18.04 11.62
N ASN A 303 3.20 -17.96 12.60
CA ASN A 303 2.49 -16.71 12.96
C ASN A 303 3.44 -15.56 13.34
N SER A 304 4.62 -15.88 13.88
CA SER A 304 5.67 -14.87 14.14
C SER A 304 6.27 -14.30 12.84
N PHE A 305 6.41 -15.12 11.79
CA PHE A 305 6.90 -14.72 10.47
C PHE A 305 5.83 -14.00 9.65
N ASN A 306 4.55 -14.36 9.77
CA ASN A 306 3.44 -13.66 9.11
C ASN A 306 3.47 -12.14 9.37
N SER A 307 3.90 -11.71 10.55
CA SER A 307 4.05 -10.29 10.93
C SER A 307 5.35 -9.60 10.46
N ARG A 308 6.21 -10.31 9.74
CA ARG A 308 7.57 -9.88 9.32
C ARG A 308 7.93 -10.26 7.89
N SER A 309 7.03 -10.93 7.19
CA SER A 309 7.29 -11.44 5.85
C SER A 309 6.22 -11.09 4.85
N ILE A 310 6.65 -10.85 3.63
CA ILE A 310 5.78 -10.93 2.45
C ILE A 310 5.74 -12.38 1.98
N SER A 311 4.55 -12.96 1.96
CA SER A 311 4.31 -14.31 1.47
C SER A 311 3.95 -14.29 -0.02
N ILE A 312 4.68 -15.05 -0.83
CA ILE A 312 4.49 -15.16 -2.27
C ILE A 312 4.16 -16.62 -2.60
N GLY A 313 2.95 -16.86 -3.11
CA GLY A 313 2.54 -18.16 -3.64
C GLY A 313 2.94 -18.30 -5.11
N VAL A 314 3.37 -19.49 -5.53
CA VAL A 314 3.71 -19.78 -6.92
C VAL A 314 2.88 -20.97 -7.40
N ILE A 315 2.03 -20.77 -8.41
CA ILE A 315 1.15 -21.80 -8.97
C ILE A 315 1.96 -22.70 -9.90
N VAL A 316 2.29 -23.91 -9.43
CA VAL A 316 2.99 -24.96 -10.19
C VAL A 316 2.55 -26.33 -9.70
N TYR A 317 2.16 -27.20 -10.63
CA TYR A 317 1.62 -28.52 -10.31
C TYR A 317 2.73 -29.57 -10.06
N ASN A 318 3.78 -29.63 -10.88
CA ASN A 318 4.71 -30.76 -10.89
C ASN A 318 6.16 -30.43 -10.48
N GLU A 319 6.83 -31.37 -9.79
CA GLU A 319 8.21 -31.21 -9.30
C GLU A 319 9.27 -31.22 -10.40
N GLU A 320 8.95 -31.80 -11.56
CA GLU A 320 9.84 -31.95 -12.71
C GLU A 320 9.56 -30.93 -13.84
N GLU A 321 8.53 -30.11 -13.70
CA GLU A 321 8.25 -29.08 -14.70
C GLU A 321 9.33 -28.00 -14.65
N VAL A 322 9.86 -27.70 -15.83
CA VAL A 322 10.81 -26.61 -16.03
C VAL A 322 10.09 -25.34 -15.61
N TYR A 323 10.39 -24.86 -14.39
CA TYR A 323 10.02 -23.51 -14.00
C TYR A 323 10.39 -22.59 -15.14
N THR A 324 9.37 -21.98 -15.73
CA THR A 324 9.57 -21.06 -16.84
C THR A 324 10.43 -19.92 -16.32
N ASN A 325 11.35 -19.44 -17.16
CA ASN A 325 12.12 -18.24 -16.80
C ASN A 325 11.18 -17.09 -16.40
N SER A 326 9.95 -17.05 -16.93
CA SER A 326 8.95 -16.04 -16.59
C SER A 326 8.54 -16.02 -15.11
N ILE A 327 8.35 -17.16 -14.43
CA ILE A 327 8.01 -17.18 -13.00
C ILE A 327 9.11 -16.50 -12.17
N PHE A 328 10.36 -16.88 -12.39
CA PHE A 328 11.49 -16.32 -11.64
C PHE A 328 11.82 -14.89 -12.03
N ASP A 329 11.64 -14.53 -13.30
CA ASP A 329 11.78 -13.15 -13.75
C ASP A 329 10.72 -12.26 -13.10
N SER A 330 9.48 -12.74 -12.99
CA SER A 330 8.41 -12.05 -12.27
C SER A 330 8.68 -11.95 -10.77
N LEU A 331 9.16 -13.01 -10.12
CA LEU A 331 9.57 -12.95 -8.71
C LEU A 331 10.66 -11.89 -8.51
N LYS A 332 11.73 -11.93 -9.32
CA LYS A 332 12.83 -10.95 -9.25
C LYS A 332 12.34 -9.52 -9.50
N SER A 333 11.43 -9.33 -10.45
CA SER A 333 10.91 -8.01 -10.79
C SER A 333 10.02 -7.46 -9.69
N LEU A 334 9.14 -8.30 -9.11
CA LEU A 334 8.33 -7.95 -7.94
C LEU A 334 9.19 -7.51 -6.74
N LEU A 335 10.26 -8.24 -6.45
CA LEU A 335 11.16 -7.92 -5.33
C LEU A 335 12.02 -6.67 -5.58
N LYS A 336 12.39 -6.43 -6.84
CA LYS A 336 13.02 -5.17 -7.24
C LYS A 336 12.06 -4.00 -7.00
N ASP A 337 10.80 -4.14 -7.40
CA ASP A 337 9.79 -3.10 -7.23
C ASP A 337 9.46 -2.86 -5.76
N ALA A 338 9.43 -3.89 -4.94
CA ALA A 338 9.27 -3.77 -3.49
C ALA A 338 10.33 -2.84 -2.86
N LYS A 339 11.59 -2.92 -3.31
CA LYS A 339 12.67 -2.03 -2.87
C LYS A 339 12.49 -0.60 -3.39
N ILE A 340 12.10 -0.45 -4.65
CA ILE A 340 11.77 0.85 -5.25
C ILE A 340 10.67 1.53 -4.43
N LEU A 341 9.62 0.79 -4.05
CA LEU A 341 8.50 1.25 -3.23
C LEU A 341 8.85 1.41 -1.75
N GLY A 342 9.97 0.86 -1.28
CA GLY A 342 10.37 0.88 0.13
C GLY A 342 9.55 -0.07 1.00
N LYS A 343 8.90 -1.07 0.38
CA LYS A 343 8.16 -2.14 1.05
C LYS A 343 9.08 -3.26 1.54
N LEU A 344 10.26 -3.39 0.94
CA LEU A 344 11.34 -4.25 1.43
C LEU A 344 12.64 -3.46 1.65
N PRO A 345 13.41 -3.74 2.71
CA PRO A 345 14.73 -3.17 2.91
C PRO A 345 15.73 -3.77 1.91
N GLU A 346 16.88 -3.11 1.71
CA GLU A 346 17.90 -3.60 0.76
C GLU A 346 18.50 -4.96 1.12
N ASN A 347 18.48 -5.31 2.41
CA ASN A 347 19.04 -6.53 2.98
C ASN A 347 17.96 -7.54 3.42
N PHE A 348 16.77 -7.52 2.80
CA PHE A 348 15.75 -8.53 3.06
C PHE A 348 16.28 -9.94 2.74
N LYS A 349 15.73 -10.93 3.43
CA LYS A 349 16.05 -12.35 3.23
C LYS A 349 14.95 -13.03 2.42
N ILE A 350 15.30 -14.00 1.58
CA ILE A 350 14.31 -14.84 0.88
C ILE A 350 14.51 -16.32 1.19
N ASN A 351 13.41 -16.98 1.52
CA ASN A 351 13.40 -18.40 1.88
C ASN A 351 12.15 -19.08 1.35
N GLY A 352 12.22 -20.40 1.19
CA GLY A 352 11.03 -21.21 0.99
C GLY A 352 10.55 -21.84 2.29
N LEU A 353 9.29 -22.26 2.34
CA LEU A 353 8.73 -22.94 3.52
C LEU A 353 9.55 -24.18 3.95
N GLN A 354 10.25 -24.85 3.00
CA GLN A 354 11.12 -25.99 3.31
C GLN A 354 12.27 -25.62 4.25
N ASP A 355 12.79 -24.39 4.19
CA ASP A 355 13.89 -23.96 5.08
C ASP A 355 13.48 -23.97 6.56
N PHE A 356 12.16 -23.95 6.84
CA PHE A 356 11.54 -23.95 8.16
C PHE A 356 11.01 -25.33 8.60
N ASN A 357 11.39 -26.40 7.89
CA ASN A 357 10.87 -27.77 8.10
C ASN A 357 9.35 -27.90 7.92
N LEU A 358 8.74 -26.99 7.17
CA LEU A 358 7.33 -27.09 6.78
C LEU A 358 7.25 -27.78 5.41
N MET A 359 6.08 -28.38 5.11
CA MET A 359 5.78 -28.76 3.73
C MET A 359 5.91 -27.51 2.88
N GLY A 360 6.90 -27.53 1.99
CA GLY A 360 7.33 -26.35 1.27
C GLY A 360 7.51 -26.63 -0.20
N PRO A 361 7.83 -25.58 -0.97
CA PRO A 361 7.90 -25.66 -2.42
C PRO A 361 8.84 -26.78 -2.88
N THR A 362 8.62 -27.38 -4.04
CA THR A 362 9.45 -28.50 -4.56
C THR A 362 10.95 -28.22 -4.46
N ASN A 363 11.76 -29.28 -4.48
CA ASN A 363 13.23 -29.14 -4.50
C ASN A 363 13.71 -28.24 -5.64
N ALA A 364 13.04 -28.28 -6.80
CA ALA A 364 13.41 -27.47 -7.95
C ALA A 364 13.10 -25.97 -7.77
N LEU A 365 11.99 -25.60 -7.11
CA LEU A 365 11.74 -24.20 -6.71
C LEU A 365 12.75 -23.76 -5.65
N MET A 366 13.06 -24.64 -4.69
CA MET A 366 14.06 -24.35 -3.66
C MET A 366 15.45 -24.12 -4.23
N ASP A 367 15.89 -24.90 -5.21
CA ASP A 367 17.21 -24.72 -5.84
C ASP A 367 17.33 -23.36 -6.52
N LYS A 368 16.24 -22.91 -7.15
CA LYS A 368 16.19 -21.58 -7.78
C LYS A 368 16.12 -20.44 -6.77
N ILE A 369 15.42 -20.61 -5.65
CA ILE A 369 15.43 -19.64 -4.54
C ILE A 369 16.86 -19.51 -3.99
N LYS A 370 17.59 -20.62 -3.81
CA LYS A 370 18.97 -20.64 -3.33
C LYS A 370 19.98 -19.97 -4.27
N GLU A 371 19.65 -19.84 -5.56
CA GLU A 371 20.46 -19.09 -6.53
C GLU A 371 20.32 -17.56 -6.35
N MET A 372 19.33 -17.08 -5.60
CA MET A 372 19.09 -15.65 -5.39
C MET A 372 20.09 -15.09 -4.37
N LYS A 373 20.59 -13.87 -4.61
CA LYS A 373 21.58 -13.22 -3.73
C LYS A 373 21.02 -12.91 -2.34
N GLU A 374 19.70 -12.75 -2.23
CA GLU A 374 18.99 -12.50 -0.98
C GLU A 374 18.71 -13.79 -0.18
N TYR A 375 19.06 -14.97 -0.70
CA TYR A 375 18.86 -16.22 0.03
C TYR A 375 19.77 -16.29 1.25
N GLU A 376 19.17 -16.60 2.41
CA GLU A 376 19.91 -16.82 3.64
C GLU A 376 19.60 -18.20 4.22
N LYS A 377 20.64 -18.95 4.56
CA LYS A 377 20.45 -20.24 5.21
C LYS A 377 20.02 -20.03 6.67
N ILE A 378 18.84 -20.53 7.02
CA ILE A 378 18.29 -20.41 8.38
C ILE A 378 19.07 -21.30 9.36
N GLU A 379 19.66 -20.70 10.39
CA GLU A 379 20.37 -21.40 11.46
C GLU A 379 19.39 -22.00 12.50
N ASN A 380 19.85 -23.01 13.26
CA ASN A 380 18.99 -23.81 14.15
C ASN A 380 18.23 -22.99 15.21
N GLU A 381 18.76 -21.86 15.68
CA GLU A 381 18.11 -21.00 16.68
C GLU A 381 16.87 -20.28 16.13
N GLU A 382 16.89 -19.89 14.84
CA GLU A 382 15.72 -19.30 14.16
C GLU A 382 14.66 -20.38 13.85
N LYS A 383 15.09 -21.63 13.61
CA LYS A 383 14.18 -22.78 13.48
C LYS A 383 13.46 -23.11 14.79
N CYS A 384 14.10 -22.90 15.95
CA CYS A 384 13.47 -23.13 17.25
C CYS A 384 12.40 -22.09 17.63
N ARG A 385 12.49 -20.86 17.12
CA ARG A 385 11.41 -19.85 17.28
C ARG A 385 10.13 -20.24 16.54
N VAL A 386 10.25 -21.08 15.52
CA VAL A 386 9.10 -21.76 14.90
C VAL A 386 8.59 -22.79 15.91
N SER A 387 9.42 -23.69 16.44
CA SER A 387 8.94 -24.83 17.25
C SER A 387 8.48 -24.57 18.70
N THR A 388 8.80 -23.44 19.36
CA THR A 388 8.55 -23.30 20.81
C THR A 388 7.46 -22.30 21.18
N THR A 389 6.20 -22.77 21.23
CA THR A 389 5.20 -22.39 22.26
C THR A 389 4.03 -23.38 22.22
N SER A 390 4.24 -24.60 22.71
CA SER A 390 3.14 -25.48 23.14
C SER A 390 3.63 -26.38 24.26
N THR A 391 3.66 -25.82 25.48
CA THR A 391 3.34 -26.49 26.76
C THR A 391 3.73 -25.56 27.91
N SER A 392 2.79 -24.71 28.32
CA SER A 392 2.69 -24.35 29.74
C SER A 392 1.29 -24.72 30.21
N THR A 393 1.07 -26.02 30.37
CA THR A 393 0.00 -26.50 31.25
C THR A 393 0.40 -26.14 32.67
N THR A 394 -0.14 -25.02 33.12
CA THR A 394 -0.38 -24.77 34.54
C THR A 394 -1.23 -25.92 35.06
N THR A 395 -0.66 -26.74 35.94
CA THR A 395 -1.44 -27.56 36.87
C THR A 395 -0.91 -27.28 38.27
N ILE A 396 -1.66 -26.45 38.98
CA ILE A 396 -1.64 -26.28 40.42
C ILE A 396 -3.08 -26.65 40.83
N ASP A 397 -3.28 -27.88 41.33
CA ASP A 397 -3.70 -28.16 42.71
C ASP A 397 -4.30 -29.56 42.89
N ASP A 398 -3.76 -30.21 43.93
CA ASP A 398 -4.38 -31.03 44.96
C ASP A 398 -5.13 -32.34 44.64
N ALA A 399 -4.53 -33.45 45.10
CA ALA A 399 -5.24 -34.47 45.89
C ALA A 399 -4.25 -35.29 46.76
N GLU A 400 -4.45 -35.18 48.07
CA GLU A 400 -4.29 -36.15 49.18
C GLU A 400 -3.54 -37.48 48.94
N GLU A 401 -2.55 -37.80 49.79
CA GLU A 401 -2.72 -38.70 50.95
C GLU A 401 -1.37 -39.11 51.59
N ILE A 402 -1.29 -38.84 52.89
CA ILE A 402 -0.89 -39.76 53.97
C ILE A 402 0.57 -40.26 54.00
N THR A 403 1.25 -39.73 55.01
CA THR A 403 2.36 -40.33 55.75
C THR A 403 2.01 -41.71 56.33
N THR A 404 2.83 -42.72 56.02
CA THR A 404 3.08 -43.85 56.94
C THR A 404 4.57 -44.11 57.08
N LEU A 405 5.04 -43.95 58.33
CA LEU A 405 6.30 -44.47 58.86
C LEU A 405 6.23 -46.01 59.00
N ASN A 406 7.37 -46.66 58.74
CA ASN A 406 7.88 -48.00 59.11
C ASN A 406 8.67 -48.51 57.90
N GLU A 407 9.99 -48.72 57.91
CA GLU A 407 10.89 -49.27 58.93
C GLU A 407 12.21 -48.47 59.08
#